data_AF-Q7RFV8-F1
#
_entry.id   AF-Q7RFV8-F1
#
_cell.length_a   1.000
_cell.length_b   1.000
_cell.length_c   1.000
_cell.angle_alpha   90.00
_cell.angle_beta   90.00
_cell.angle_gamma   90.00
#
_symmetry.space_group_name_H-M   'P 1'
#
loop_
_entity.id
_entity.type
_entity.pdbx_description
1 polymer ?
#
loop_
_entity_poly.entity_id
_entity_poly.type
_entity_poly.pdbx_seq_one_letter_code
_entity_poly.pdbx_strand_id
1 'polypeptide(L)'
;MSGTFTNLNIESGYFNDELKEENNEANFMHTNISMLIRAYKRDRNKLTIWNKKLNLIKIVGFVLSIEEKKEFIIYTIDDTTGYIKAKYLLTYSFNSSHEKKNDIKINDIIQIFGVCNTISINEDLSISISSINKLNSFNYLCHHHLLVFHNYLKYLEDKKNIKEDEKVQYDEDENSNTQNNANPFFNSFFY
;
A
#
# COMPACT_ATOMS: atom_id res chain seq x y z
N MET A 1 14.40 -55.26 -4.02
CA MET A 1 13.53 -54.06 -4.04
C MET A 1 12.22 -54.40 -3.36
N SER A 2 12.00 -53.88 -2.16
CA SER A 2 10.69 -53.80 -1.51
C SER A 2 10.81 -52.69 -0.45
N GLY A 3 10.04 -51.62 -0.64
CA GLY A 3 10.13 -50.39 0.15
C GLY A 3 9.42 -50.53 1.49
N THR A 4 10.10 -50.15 2.56
CA THR A 4 9.54 -49.97 3.89
C THR A 4 8.86 -48.61 3.96
N PHE A 5 7.54 -48.58 4.10
CA PHE A 5 6.80 -47.37 4.47
C PHE A 5 6.95 -47.15 5.98
N THR A 6 7.72 -46.13 6.38
CA THR A 6 7.72 -45.64 7.75
C THR A 6 6.66 -44.55 7.89
N ASN A 7 5.58 -44.90 8.58
CA ASN A 7 4.54 -44.00 9.02
C ASN A 7 5.06 -43.20 10.22
N LEU A 8 5.37 -41.92 10.04
CA LEU A 8 5.82 -41.03 11.12
C LEU A 8 4.63 -40.23 11.65
N ASN A 9 3.85 -40.85 12.53
CA ASN A 9 3.02 -40.13 13.48
C ASN A 9 3.97 -39.50 14.52
N ILE A 10 4.32 -38.24 14.32
CA ILE A 10 4.98 -37.42 15.34
C ILE A 10 3.93 -36.43 15.83
N GLU A 11 3.26 -36.82 16.92
CA GLU A 11 2.63 -35.87 17.83
C GLU A 11 3.72 -34.92 18.35
N SER A 12 3.72 -33.69 17.86
CA SER A 12 4.45 -32.58 18.48
C SER A 12 3.47 -31.44 18.66
N GLY A 13 2.99 -31.30 19.90
CA GLY A 13 2.22 -30.16 20.34
C GLY A 13 3.04 -28.87 20.32
N TYR A 14 2.30 -27.75 20.34
CA TYR A 14 2.76 -26.37 20.54
C TYR A 14 3.30 -25.59 19.32
N PHE A 15 2.79 -25.85 18.11
CA PHE A 15 2.84 -24.90 16.99
C PHE A 15 1.52 -24.88 16.19
N ASN A 16 0.39 -24.74 16.89
CA ASN A 16 -0.90 -24.42 16.26
C ASN A 16 -1.47 -23.14 16.89
N ASP A 17 -0.63 -22.13 17.10
CA ASP A 17 -1.14 -20.79 16.91
C ASP A 17 -1.27 -20.67 15.39
N GLU A 18 -2.51 -20.75 14.92
CA GLU A 18 -2.91 -20.23 13.63
C GLU A 18 -2.35 -18.80 13.55
N LEU A 19 -1.13 -18.66 13.04
CA LEU A 19 -0.70 -17.48 12.34
C LEU A 19 -1.72 -17.39 11.20
N LYS A 20 -2.82 -16.69 11.48
CA LYS A 20 -3.64 -16.10 10.45
C LYS A 20 -2.65 -15.26 9.67
N GLU A 21 -2.10 -15.85 8.61
CA GLU A 21 -1.42 -15.10 7.58
C GLU A 21 -2.47 -14.09 7.14
N GLU A 22 -2.39 -12.86 7.67
CA GLU A 22 -3.15 -11.75 7.13
C GLU A 22 -2.91 -11.82 5.63
N ASN A 23 -3.98 -12.02 4.84
CA ASN A 23 -3.88 -12.10 3.40
C ASN A 23 -2.97 -10.96 2.94
N ASN A 24 -1.74 -11.29 2.58
CA ASN A 24 -0.75 -10.34 2.10
C ASN A 24 -1.16 -10.02 0.65
N GLU A 25 -2.32 -9.39 0.47
CA GLU A 25 -2.63 -8.71 -0.76
C GLU A 25 -1.49 -7.70 -0.96
N ALA A 26 -0.68 -7.94 -1.99
CA ALA A 26 0.42 -7.07 -2.36
C ALA A 26 -0.15 -5.70 -2.71
N ASN A 27 -0.23 -4.82 -1.72
CA ASN A 27 -0.89 -3.53 -1.85
C ASN A 27 0.07 -2.55 -2.53
N PHE A 28 -0.09 -2.46 -3.84
CA PHE A 28 0.56 -1.45 -4.66
C PHE A 28 -0.25 -0.15 -4.61
N MET A 29 0.41 0.99 -4.35
CA MET A 29 -0.28 2.27 -4.26
C MET A 29 0.49 3.40 -4.95
N HIS A 30 -0.24 4.20 -5.73
CA HIS A 30 0.24 5.52 -6.15
C HIS A 30 0.15 6.46 -4.96
N THR A 31 1.26 7.10 -4.59
CA THR A 31 1.31 7.97 -3.41
C THR A 31 1.99 9.29 -3.75
N ASN A 32 1.63 10.34 -3.02
CA ASN A 32 2.43 11.55 -2.95
C ASN A 32 3.24 11.57 -1.64
N ILE A 33 4.32 12.33 -1.61
CA ILE A 33 5.27 12.39 -0.51
C ILE A 33 4.60 12.91 0.76
N SER A 34 3.73 13.92 0.64
CA SER A 34 3.01 14.47 1.80
C SER A 34 2.13 13.43 2.52
N MET A 35 1.50 12.51 1.77
CA MET A 35 0.69 11.44 2.33
C MET A 35 1.54 10.47 3.14
N LEU A 36 2.71 10.09 2.61
CA LEU A 36 3.65 9.21 3.32
C LEU A 36 4.16 9.86 4.61
N ILE A 37 4.57 11.13 4.54
CA ILE A 37 5.04 11.89 5.72
C ILE A 37 3.93 11.98 6.77
N ARG A 38 2.69 12.28 6.37
CA ARG A 38 1.54 12.34 7.29
C ARG A 38 1.22 10.99 7.92
N ALA A 39 1.23 9.91 7.13
CA ALA A 39 1.03 8.56 7.63
C ALA A 39 2.11 8.17 8.65
N TYR A 40 3.38 8.47 8.35
CA TYR A 40 4.50 8.19 9.26
C TYR A 40 4.44 9.01 10.55
N LYS A 41 4.01 10.28 10.46
CA LYS A 41 3.79 11.12 11.65
C LYS A 41 2.67 10.62 12.54
N ARG A 42 1.66 9.96 11.97
CA ARG A 42 0.55 9.36 12.71
C ARG A 42 0.99 8.08 13.42
N ASP A 43 1.72 7.21 12.73
CA ASP A 43 2.25 5.97 13.28
C ASP A 43 3.60 5.66 12.62
N ARG A 44 4.67 5.72 13.41
CA ARG A 44 6.04 5.47 12.94
C ARG A 44 6.31 4.00 12.66
N ASN A 45 5.61 3.10 13.35
CA ASN A 45 5.86 1.66 13.28
C ASN A 45 5.00 0.99 12.20
N LYS A 46 3.80 1.53 11.95
CA LYS A 46 2.85 0.98 10.99
C LYS A 46 2.41 2.04 9.97
N LEU A 47 3.09 2.06 8.83
CA LEU A 47 2.70 2.95 7.73
C LEU A 47 1.41 2.43 7.08
N THR A 48 0.31 3.10 7.38
CA THR A 48 -1.02 2.82 6.80
C THR A 48 -1.60 4.05 6.15
N ILE A 49 -2.17 3.87 4.97
CA ILE A 49 -2.94 4.89 4.26
C ILE A 49 -4.28 4.26 3.91
N TRP A 50 -5.39 4.94 4.22
CA TRP A 50 -6.74 4.45 3.92
C TRP A 50 -7.03 3.05 4.47
N ASN A 51 -6.56 2.77 5.69
CA ASN A 51 -6.63 1.48 6.37
C ASN A 51 -5.91 0.31 5.65
N LYS A 52 -5.11 0.62 4.63
CA LYS A 52 -4.29 -0.32 3.88
C LYS A 52 -2.84 -0.23 4.35
N LYS A 53 -2.22 -1.38 4.62
CA LYS A 53 -0.77 -1.47 4.87
C LYS A 53 -0.03 -1.21 3.57
N LEU A 54 1.01 -0.39 3.63
CA LEU A 54 1.82 -0.05 2.47
C LEU A 54 2.90 -1.09 2.24
N ASN A 55 2.79 -1.83 1.15
CA ASN A 55 3.76 -2.84 0.77
C ASN A 55 4.68 -2.32 -0.35
N LEU A 56 4.10 -1.82 -1.45
CA LEU A 56 4.83 -1.27 -2.58
C LEU A 56 4.22 0.08 -2.98
N ILE A 57 5.05 1.09 -3.17
CA ILE A 57 4.60 2.41 -3.58
C ILE A 57 5.20 2.83 -4.92
N LYS A 58 4.46 3.69 -5.61
CA LYS A 58 4.96 4.47 -6.75
C LYS A 58 4.94 5.95 -6.40
N ILE A 59 6.03 6.65 -6.72
CA ILE A 59 6.15 8.10 -6.66
C ILE A 59 6.73 8.60 -7.99
N VAL A 60 6.29 9.78 -8.39
CA VAL A 60 6.91 10.56 -9.46
C VAL A 60 7.32 11.91 -8.89
N GLY A 61 8.53 12.38 -9.19
CA GLY A 61 9.03 13.65 -8.67
C GLY A 61 10.35 14.07 -9.32
N PHE A 62 10.81 15.27 -8.98
CA PHE A 62 12.09 15.83 -9.39
C PHE A 62 13.22 15.38 -8.48
N VAL A 63 14.39 15.16 -9.04
CA VAL A 63 15.62 14.95 -8.28
C VAL A 63 16.17 16.30 -7.81
N LEU A 64 16.17 16.53 -6.50
CA LEU A 64 16.77 17.73 -5.91
C LEU A 64 18.26 17.56 -5.61
N SER A 65 18.66 16.36 -5.16
CA SER A 65 20.06 16.05 -4.88
C SER A 65 20.36 14.56 -5.09
N ILE A 66 21.64 14.28 -5.34
CA ILE A 66 22.18 12.93 -5.50
C ILE A 66 23.41 12.83 -4.59
N GLU A 67 23.39 11.87 -3.67
CA GLU A 67 24.54 11.54 -2.81
C GLU A 67 24.99 10.11 -3.13
N GLU A 68 26.16 9.98 -3.74
CA GLU A 68 26.76 8.66 -4.02
C GLU A 68 27.53 8.15 -2.80
N LYS A 69 27.22 6.93 -2.37
CA LYS A 69 27.99 6.19 -1.37
C LYS A 69 28.46 4.86 -1.95
N LYS A 70 29.37 4.21 -1.24
CA LYS A 70 30.00 2.96 -1.70
C LYS A 70 29.01 1.87 -2.08
N GLU A 71 27.94 1.71 -1.30
CA GLU A 71 26.99 0.61 -1.47
C GLU A 71 25.63 1.06 -1.99
N PHE A 72 25.32 2.35 -1.95
CA PHE A 72 24.02 2.87 -2.34
C PHE A 72 24.11 4.33 -2.81
N ILE A 73 23.13 4.75 -3.62
CA ILE A 73 22.91 6.14 -4.02
C ILE A 73 21.69 6.65 -3.28
N ILE A 74 21.77 7.84 -2.68
CA ILE A 74 20.62 8.51 -2.07
C ILE A 74 20.15 9.61 -3.02
N TYR A 75 18.89 9.56 -3.40
CA TYR A 75 18.21 10.63 -4.12
C TYR A 75 17.31 11.40 -3.15
N THR A 76 17.36 12.72 -3.17
CA THR A 76 16.33 13.56 -2.56
C THR A 76 15.31 13.92 -3.63
N ILE A 77 14.06 13.50 -3.45
CA ILE A 77 13.00 13.62 -4.44
C ILE A 77 11.94 14.59 -3.96
N ASP A 78 11.44 15.44 -4.84
CA ASP A 78 10.35 16.39 -4.59
C ASP A 78 9.23 16.21 -5.61
N ASP A 79 8.02 15.96 -5.13
CA ASP A 79 6.82 15.77 -5.96
C ASP A 79 5.86 16.97 -5.93
N THR A 80 6.33 18.12 -5.42
CA THR A 80 5.62 19.36 -5.11
C THR A 80 4.69 19.31 -3.89
N THR A 81 4.50 18.13 -3.28
CA THR A 81 3.75 17.98 -2.02
C THR A 81 4.68 17.84 -0.81
N GLY A 82 5.96 17.54 -1.05
CA GLY A 82 7.02 17.47 -0.06
C GLY A 82 8.25 16.80 -0.66
N TYR A 83 9.31 16.67 0.15
CA TYR A 83 10.54 16.01 -0.24
C TYR A 83 10.83 14.78 0.62
N ILE A 84 11.46 13.76 0.03
CA ILE A 84 11.83 12.52 0.73
C ILE A 84 13.16 11.97 0.21
N LYS A 85 13.91 11.30 1.10
CA LYS A 85 15.12 10.57 0.72
C LYS A 85 14.78 9.16 0.26
N ALA A 86 15.34 8.76 -0.88
CA ALA A 86 15.17 7.44 -1.46
C ALA A 86 16.54 6.80 -1.69
N LYS A 87 16.78 5.63 -1.09
CA LYS A 87 18.05 4.87 -1.12
C LYS A 87 17.98 3.79 -2.21
N TYR A 88 18.88 3.83 -3.18
CA TYR A 88 19.04 2.82 -4.23
C TYR A 88 20.29 1.98 -3.96
N LEU A 89 20.11 0.69 -3.69
CA LEU A 89 21.19 -0.22 -3.31
C LEU A 89 21.92 -0.74 -4.57
N LEU A 90 23.24 -0.59 -4.61
CA LEU A 90 24.08 -0.94 -5.78
C LEU A 90 24.44 -2.43 -5.84
N THR A 91 24.40 -3.13 -4.71
CA THR A 91 24.86 -4.53 -4.58
C THR A 91 23.92 -5.56 -5.23
N TYR A 92 22.67 -5.21 -5.51
CA TYR A 92 21.67 -6.09 -6.13
C TYR A 92 21.52 -5.90 -7.65
N SER A 93 22.52 -5.34 -8.34
CA SER A 93 22.53 -5.28 -9.80
C SER A 93 22.78 -6.68 -10.40
N PHE A 94 21.84 -7.61 -10.22
CA PHE A 94 21.88 -8.99 -10.74
C PHE A 94 21.63 -9.09 -12.24
N ASN A 95 21.36 -7.97 -12.92
CA ASN A 95 21.28 -7.93 -14.38
C ASN A 95 22.48 -7.18 -14.94
N SER A 96 23.40 -7.97 -15.49
CA SER A 96 24.47 -7.58 -16.42
C SER A 96 23.93 -7.18 -17.80
N SER A 97 22.68 -6.71 -17.91
CA SER A 97 22.23 -5.99 -19.08
C SER A 97 22.57 -4.52 -18.87
N HIS A 98 23.51 -4.03 -19.67
CA HIS A 98 23.76 -2.62 -19.97
C HIS A 98 22.52 -1.96 -20.64
N GLU A 99 21.32 -2.16 -20.10
CA GLU A 99 20.15 -1.38 -20.45
C GLU A 99 20.33 -0.01 -19.83
N LYS A 100 20.88 0.90 -20.64
CA LYS A 100 20.86 2.36 -20.48
C LYS A 100 20.47 2.77 -19.07
N LYS A 101 21.44 2.80 -18.14
CA LYS A 101 21.34 3.67 -16.98
C LYS A 101 21.13 5.06 -17.56
N ASN A 102 19.88 5.47 -17.72
CA ASN A 102 19.56 6.83 -18.09
C ASN A 102 20.27 7.66 -17.03
N ASP A 103 21.23 8.47 -17.46
CA ASP A 103 22.04 9.31 -16.60
C ASP A 103 21.09 10.28 -15.88
N ILE A 104 20.66 9.88 -14.67
CA ILE A 104 19.74 10.64 -13.83
C ILE A 104 20.56 11.76 -13.20
N LYS A 105 20.12 13.00 -13.45
CA LYS A 105 20.74 14.23 -12.96
C LYS A 105 19.79 14.99 -12.06
N ILE A 106 20.35 15.94 -11.33
CA ILE A 106 19.56 16.94 -10.61
C ILE A 106 18.61 17.63 -11.61
N ASN A 107 17.39 17.91 -11.17
CA ASN A 107 16.24 18.43 -11.92
C ASN A 107 15.60 17.45 -12.92
N ASP A 108 16.12 16.23 -13.07
CA ASP A 108 15.39 15.22 -13.84
C ASP A 108 14.11 14.81 -13.11
N ILE A 109 13.07 14.53 -13.89
CA ILE A 109 11.85 13.89 -13.39
C ILE A 109 12.07 12.40 -13.42
N ILE A 110 11.78 11.73 -12.33
CA ILE A 110 11.93 10.29 -12.20
C ILE A 110 10.66 9.64 -11.68
N GLN A 111 10.51 8.36 -11.99
CA GLN A 111 9.52 7.47 -11.40
C GLN A 111 10.26 6.46 -10.52
N ILE A 112 9.82 6.34 -9.27
CA ILE A 112 10.34 5.38 -8.30
C ILE A 112 9.25 4.37 -7.96
N PHE A 113 9.62 3.09 -7.97
CA PHE A 113 8.93 2.04 -7.24
C PHE A 113 9.77 1.63 -6.04
N GLY A 114 9.16 1.52 -4.87
CA GLY A 114 9.92 1.18 -3.67
C GLY A 114 9.06 0.85 -2.47
N VAL A 115 9.74 0.58 -1.36
CA VAL A 115 9.15 0.25 -0.06
C VAL A 115 9.55 1.33 0.94
N CYS A 116 8.60 1.79 1.75
CA CYS A 116 8.90 2.74 2.83
C CYS A 116 9.62 2.03 3.97
N ASN A 117 10.79 2.53 4.34
CA ASN A 117 11.49 2.09 5.54
C ASN A 117 10.93 2.85 6.73
N THR A 118 10.29 2.13 7.64
CA THR A 118 9.77 2.65 8.91
C THR A 118 10.71 2.38 10.09
N ILE A 119 11.75 1.59 9.87
CA ILE A 119 12.55 0.99 10.95
C ILE A 119 13.79 1.85 11.21
N SER A 120 13.66 2.76 12.16
CA SER A 120 14.59 2.92 13.28
C SER A 120 14.20 4.15 14.11
N ILE A 121 14.42 4.07 15.42
CA ILE A 121 14.07 5.12 16.41
C ILE A 121 14.70 6.49 16.07
N ASN A 122 15.76 6.50 15.24
CA ASN A 122 16.56 7.68 14.91
C ASN A 122 16.68 8.00 13.41
N GLU A 123 16.07 7.23 12.49
CA GLU A 123 16.07 7.62 11.06
C GLU A 123 14.73 8.21 10.64
N ASP A 124 14.81 9.27 9.84
CA ASP A 124 13.66 9.82 9.14
C ASP A 124 13.10 8.81 8.12
N LEU A 125 11.80 8.93 7.83
CA LEU A 125 11.12 8.19 6.77
C LEU A 125 11.93 8.26 5.47
N SER A 126 12.26 7.08 4.94
CA SER A 126 12.98 6.95 3.66
C SER A 126 12.37 5.84 2.81
N ILE A 127 12.68 5.85 1.52
CA ILE A 127 12.22 4.84 0.57
C ILE A 127 13.40 3.97 0.16
N SER A 128 13.27 2.66 0.26
CA SER A 128 14.16 1.71 -0.43
C SER A 128 13.68 1.55 -1.87
N ILE A 129 14.50 1.97 -2.83
CA ILE A 129 14.16 1.94 -4.26
C ILE A 129 14.31 0.51 -4.78
N SER A 130 13.21 -0.05 -5.30
CA SER A 130 13.21 -1.32 -6.04
C SER A 130 13.46 -1.10 -7.54
N SER A 131 12.91 -0.03 -8.11
CA SER A 131 13.11 0.36 -9.51
C SER A 131 13.02 1.88 -9.67
N ILE A 132 13.83 2.44 -10.56
CA ILE A 132 13.90 3.87 -10.84
C ILE A 132 14.03 4.10 -12.34
N ASN A 133 13.23 5.02 -12.88
CA ASN A 133 13.24 5.36 -14.30
C ASN A 133 13.22 6.86 -14.50
N LYS A 134 14.09 7.38 -15.38
CA LYS A 134 14.02 8.77 -15.85
C LYS A 134 12.82 8.96 -16.77
N LEU A 135 12.07 10.03 -16.54
CA LEU A 135 10.94 10.45 -17.34
C LEU A 135 11.33 11.68 -18.18
N ASN A 136 10.71 11.81 -19.34
CA ASN A 136 11.02 12.81 -20.36
C ASN A 136 9.98 13.94 -20.45
N SER A 137 8.95 13.94 -19.59
CA SER A 137 7.90 14.95 -19.60
C SER A 137 7.34 15.21 -18.20
N PHE A 138 7.01 16.48 -17.93
CA PHE A 138 6.29 16.89 -16.72
C PHE A 138 4.89 16.29 -16.62
N ASN A 139 4.28 15.92 -17.76
CA ASN A 139 2.95 15.33 -17.79
C ASN A 139 2.84 14.03 -16.97
N TYR A 140 3.95 13.29 -16.81
CA TYR A 140 3.98 12.12 -15.95
C TYR A 140 3.73 12.45 -14.47
N LEU A 141 4.25 13.59 -13.98
CA LEU A 141 3.99 14.05 -12.61
C LEU A 141 2.53 14.45 -12.45
N CYS A 142 1.97 15.22 -13.40
CA CYS A 142 0.55 15.58 -13.38
C CYS A 142 -0.35 14.35 -13.41
N HIS A 143 -0.07 13.40 -14.30
CA HIS A 143 -0.83 12.17 -14.41
C HIS A 143 -0.74 11.33 -13.12
N HIS A 144 0.44 11.25 -12.51
CA HIS A 144 0.63 10.59 -11.21
C HIS A 144 -0.24 11.22 -10.12
N HIS A 145 -0.27 12.56 -10.02
CA HIS A 145 -1.15 13.26 -9.07
C HIS A 145 -2.64 12.97 -9.32
N LEU A 146 -3.08 12.92 -10.59
CA LEU A 146 -4.46 12.54 -10.93
C LEU A 146 -4.80 11.12 -10.48
N LEU A 147 -3.88 10.16 -10.62
CA LEU A 147 -4.07 8.79 -10.12
C LEU A 147 -4.15 8.73 -8.60
N VAL A 148 -3.32 9.50 -7.90
CA VAL A 148 -3.38 9.62 -6.43
C VAL A 148 -4.76 10.15 -5.99
N PHE A 149 -5.24 11.22 -6.63
CA PHE A 149 -6.57 11.77 -6.34
C PHE A 149 -7.71 10.80 -6.68
N HIS A 150 -7.65 10.15 -7.83
CA HIS A 150 -8.65 9.16 -8.24
C HIS A 150 -8.75 8.03 -7.21
N ASN A 151 -7.61 7.47 -6.78
CA ASN A 151 -7.59 6.41 -5.77
C ASN A 151 -8.17 6.87 -4.43
N TYR A 152 -7.94 8.13 -4.06
CA TYR A 152 -8.53 8.70 -2.85
C TYR A 152 -10.06 8.80 -2.94
N LEU A 153 -10.58 9.30 -4.06
CA LEU A 153 -12.02 9.42 -4.27
C LEU A 153 -12.69 8.06 -4.26
N LYS A 154 -12.11 7.07 -4.95
CA LYS A 154 -12.58 5.69 -4.94
C LYS A 154 -12.63 5.12 -3.52
N TYR A 155 -11.59 5.33 -2.71
CA TYR A 155 -11.60 4.93 -1.30
C TYR A 155 -12.75 5.57 -0.50
N LEU A 156 -13.06 6.85 -0.76
CA LEU A 156 -14.17 7.52 -0.08
C LEU A 156 -15.53 6.96 -0.51
N GLU A 157 -15.70 6.59 -1.77
CA GLU A 157 -16.90 5.94 -2.29
C GLU A 157 -17.08 4.55 -1.68
N ASP A 158 -16.04 3.71 -1.72
CA ASP A 158 -16.06 2.37 -1.12
C ASP A 158 -16.42 2.44 0.38
N LYS A 159 -15.89 3.43 1.10
CA LYS A 159 -16.19 3.66 2.52
C LYS A 159 -17.63 4.10 2.77
N LYS A 160 -18.27 4.81 1.83
CA LYS A 160 -19.69 5.17 1.95
C LYS A 160 -20.56 3.95 1.71
N ASN A 161 -20.27 3.16 0.68
CA ASN A 161 -21.02 1.95 0.36
C ASN A 161 -21.00 0.96 1.53
N ILE A 162 -19.83 0.72 2.14
CA ILE A 162 -19.73 -0.13 3.35
C ILE A 162 -20.62 0.37 4.50
N LYS A 163 -20.71 1.69 4.70
CA LYS A 163 -21.57 2.26 5.75
C LYS A 163 -23.05 2.17 5.42
N GLU A 164 -23.41 2.17 4.13
CA GLU A 164 -24.78 1.99 3.68
C GLU A 164 -25.20 0.51 3.83
N ASP A 165 -24.33 -0.42 3.44
CA ASP A 165 -24.55 -1.87 3.62
C ASP A 165 -24.66 -2.25 5.10
N GLU A 166 -23.77 -1.72 5.97
CA GLU A 166 -23.87 -1.93 7.42
C GLU A 166 -25.20 -1.40 7.97
N LYS A 167 -25.68 -0.23 7.52
CA LYS A 167 -26.97 0.32 7.96
C LYS A 167 -28.16 -0.52 7.50
N VAL A 168 -28.15 -0.99 6.26
CA VAL A 168 -29.21 -1.87 5.73
C VAL A 168 -29.24 -3.17 6.54
N GLN A 169 -28.09 -3.72 6.91
CA GLN A 169 -28.02 -4.90 7.76
C GLN A 169 -28.55 -4.66 9.18
N TYR A 170 -28.24 -3.52 9.80
CA TYR A 170 -28.84 -3.15 11.10
C TYR A 170 -30.37 -2.96 11.01
N ASP A 171 -30.88 -2.35 9.94
CA ASP A 171 -32.33 -2.18 9.72
C ASP A 171 -33.04 -3.53 9.46
N GLU A 172 -32.36 -4.51 8.84
CA GLU A 172 -32.85 -5.88 8.67
C GLU A 172 -32.79 -6.70 9.97
N ASP A 173 -31.74 -6.52 10.78
CA ASP A 173 -31.58 -7.20 12.07
C ASP A 173 -32.52 -6.65 13.17
N GLU A 174 -32.81 -5.35 13.18
CA GLU A 174 -33.87 -4.78 14.04
C GLU A 174 -35.26 -5.24 13.62
N ASN A 175 -35.53 -5.39 12.32
CA ASN A 175 -36.81 -5.90 11.83
C ASN A 175 -36.98 -7.42 11.98
N SER A 176 -35.89 -8.20 12.06
CA SER A 176 -35.96 -9.65 12.25
C SER A 176 -36.08 -10.09 13.72
N ASN A 177 -35.80 -9.20 14.67
CA ASN A 177 -36.05 -9.43 16.11
C ASN A 177 -37.48 -9.09 16.56
N THR A 178 -38.35 -8.67 15.65
CA THR A 178 -39.77 -8.43 15.94
C THR A 178 -40.64 -9.52 15.33
N GLN A 179 -40.62 -10.72 15.93
CA GLN A 179 -41.68 -11.70 15.64
C GLN A 179 -42.99 -11.30 16.34
N ASN A 180 -43.99 -11.09 15.49
CA ASN A 180 -45.44 -11.12 15.71
C ASN A 180 -46.10 -9.85 16.26
N ASN A 181 -46.76 -9.09 15.37
CA ASN A 181 -48.22 -8.97 15.42
C ASN A 181 -48.80 -8.38 14.14
N ALA A 182 -50.01 -8.84 13.81
CA ALA A 182 -50.78 -8.59 12.60
C ALA A 182 -50.71 -7.15 12.06
N ASN A 183 -50.50 -7.03 10.75
CA ASN A 183 -50.57 -5.78 10.02
C ASN A 183 -52.06 -5.41 9.81
N PRO A 184 -52.61 -4.36 10.45
CA PRO A 184 -54.04 -4.05 10.41
C PRO A 184 -54.49 -3.40 9.08
N PHE A 185 -53.56 -3.07 8.19
CA PHE A 185 -53.87 -2.37 6.93
C PHE A 185 -54.30 -3.28 5.77
N PHE A 186 -54.13 -4.60 5.86
CA PHE A 186 -54.43 -5.52 4.75
C PHE A 186 -55.80 -6.21 4.81
N ASN A 187 -56.56 -6.09 5.90
CA ASN A 187 -57.90 -6.70 6.03
C ASN A 187 -59.07 -5.80 5.58
N SER A 188 -58.80 -4.68 4.92
CA SER A 188 -59.85 -3.76 4.46
C SER A 188 -60.37 -4.04 3.03
N PHE A 189 -59.82 -5.02 2.31
CA PHE A 189 -60.11 -5.18 0.86
C PHE A 189 -61.01 -6.36 0.49
N PHE A 190 -61.49 -7.14 1.46
CA PHE A 190 -62.46 -8.20 1.20
C PHE A 190 -63.55 -8.23 2.29
N TYR A 191 -64.52 -7.33 2.15
CA TYR A 191 -65.90 -7.50 2.58
C TYR A 191 -66.81 -7.05 1.44
#